data_AF-A0A2A5Y2G9-F1
#
_entry.id   AF-A0A2A5Y2G9-F1
#
_cell.length_a   1.000
_cell.length_b   1.000
_cell.length_c   1.000
_cell.angle_alpha   90.00
_cell.angle_beta   90.00
_cell.angle_gamma   90.00
#
_symmetry.space_group_name_H-M   'P 1'
#
loop_
_entity.id
_entity.type
_entity.pdbx_description
1 polymer ?
#
loop_
_entity_poly.entity_id
_entity_poly.type
_entity_poly.pdbx_seq_one_letter_code
_entity_poly.pdbx_strand_id
1 'polypeptide(L)'
;MKIIVNLVLFCFFFIPLSADEIIQDKNGDFFLMKDDGTFKKLPRPKPGHKYVIKKTKKYLEDKKIQIFSKPKKKARRRTNSGFR
;
A
#
# COMPACT_ATOMS: atom_id res chain seq x y z
N MET A 1 -18.46 29.64 -8.31
CA MET A 1 -17.50 28.55 -8.67
C MET A 1 -16.12 28.73 -8.02
N LYS A 2 -15.49 29.92 -8.08
CA LYS A 2 -14.14 30.16 -7.48
C LYS A 2 -14.03 29.84 -5.98
N ILE A 3 -15.04 30.18 -5.17
CA ILE A 3 -15.08 29.84 -3.72
C ILE A 3 -15.06 28.32 -3.49
N ILE A 4 -15.86 27.57 -4.25
CA ILE A 4 -15.98 26.13 -4.10
C ILE A 4 -14.66 25.45 -4.48
N VAL A 5 -14.00 25.92 -5.54
CA VAL A 5 -12.69 25.42 -5.96
C VAL A 5 -11.63 25.69 -4.89
N ASN A 6 -11.62 26.90 -4.29
CA ASN A 6 -10.70 27.20 -3.19
C ASN A 6 -10.98 26.38 -1.93
N LEU A 7 -12.24 26.12 -1.61
CA LEU A 7 -12.62 25.30 -0.46
C LEU A 7 -12.15 23.85 -0.63
N VAL A 8 -12.34 23.28 -1.83
CA VAL A 8 -11.87 21.93 -2.17
C VAL A 8 -10.34 21.85 -2.09
N LEU A 9 -9.63 22.90 -2.54
CA LEU A 9 -8.16 22.96 -2.45
C LEU A 9 -7.68 23.01 -1.00
N PHE A 10 -8.38 23.71 -0.11
CA PHE A 10 -8.02 23.87 1.29
C PHE A 10 -8.14 22.55 2.07
N CYS A 11 -9.12 21.71 1.76
CA CYS A 11 -9.33 20.43 2.43
C CYS A 11 -8.15 19.44 2.27
N PHE A 12 -7.35 19.55 1.20
CA PHE A 12 -6.20 18.66 1.00
C PHE A 12 -5.04 18.93 1.98
N PHE A 13 -4.97 20.11 2.60
CA PHE A 13 -3.91 20.45 3.55
C PHE A 13 -4.12 19.87 4.95
N PHE A 14 -5.34 19.44 5.29
CA PHE A 14 -5.67 18.89 6.60
C PHE A 14 -5.62 17.36 6.66
N ILE A 15 -5.12 16.71 5.61
CA ILE A 15 -4.93 15.27 5.63
C ILE A 15 -3.78 14.98 6.60
N PRO A 16 -4.01 14.29 7.74
CA PRO A 16 -2.93 13.89 8.60
C PRO A 16 -2.05 12.91 7.83
N LEU A 17 -0.83 13.33 7.50
CA LEU A 17 0.24 12.44 7.08
C LEU A 17 0.71 11.69 8.33
N SER A 18 -0.11 10.75 8.84
CA SER A 18 0.31 9.83 9.88
C SER A 18 1.19 8.76 9.24
N ALA A 19 2.48 8.82 9.53
CA ALA A 19 3.39 7.73 9.29
C ALA A 19 4.19 7.47 10.56
N ASP A 20 4.46 6.20 10.84
CA ASP A 20 5.41 5.84 11.88
C ASP A 20 6.74 6.58 11.64
N GLU A 21 7.34 7.07 12.73
CA GLU A 21 8.61 7.81 12.73
C GLU A 21 9.61 7.22 13.74
N ILE A 22 10.90 7.31 13.43
CA ILE A 22 11.97 6.91 14.37
C ILE A 22 12.65 8.18 14.86
N ILE A 23 12.61 8.39 16.17
CA ILE A 23 13.14 9.57 16.84
C ILE A 23 14.31 9.14 17.73
N GLN A 24 15.34 9.97 17.80
CA GLN A 24 16.47 9.81 18.70
C GLN A 24 16.40 10.87 19.79
N ASP A 25 16.51 10.45 21.05
CA ASP A 25 16.59 11.37 22.19
C ASP A 25 18.02 11.89 22.37
N LYS A 26 18.21 12.95 23.17
CA LYS A 26 19.52 13.55 23.49
C LYS A 26 20.51 12.54 24.08
N ASN A 27 19.99 11.50 24.74
CA ASN A 27 20.77 10.42 25.32
C ASN A 27 21.22 9.34 24.31
N GLY A 28 20.84 9.48 23.04
CA GLY A 28 21.16 8.53 21.98
C GLY A 28 20.28 7.28 21.95
N ASP A 29 19.22 7.23 22.76
CA ASP A 29 18.21 6.17 22.73
C ASP A 29 17.21 6.40 21.59
N PHE A 30 16.75 5.30 20.98
CA PHE A 30 15.83 5.34 19.82
C PHE A 30 14.41 5.00 20.24
N PHE A 31 13.43 5.67 19.63
CA PHE A 31 12.01 5.46 19.86
C PHE A 31 11.27 5.35 18.53
N LEU A 32 10.31 4.44 18.45
CA LEU A 32 9.31 4.38 17.39
C LEU A 32 8.08 5.17 17.84
N MET A 33 7.81 6.29 17.16
CA MET A 33 6.56 7.02 17.28
C MET A 33 5.56 6.41 16.29
N LYS A 34 4.43 5.94 16.81
CA LYS A 34 3.36 5.38 15.99
C LYS A 34 2.40 6.44 15.51
N ASP A 35 1.63 6.11 14.47
CA ASP A 35 0.50 6.91 13.99
C ASP A 35 -0.50 7.29 15.11
N ASP A 36 -0.69 6.41 16.09
CA ASP A 36 -1.58 6.63 17.25
C ASP A 36 -1.02 7.64 18.29
N GLY A 37 0.16 8.22 18.03
CA GLY A 37 0.87 9.10 18.97
C GLY A 37 1.54 8.39 20.14
N THR A 38 1.49 7.05 20.18
CA THR A 38 2.18 6.26 21.22
C THR A 38 3.66 6.06 20.88
N PHE A 39 4.50 6.01 21.91
CA PHE A 39 5.94 5.81 21.75
C PHE A 39 6.36 4.42 22.24
N LYS A 40 7.21 3.76 21.46
CA LYS A 40 7.84 2.49 21.85
C LYS A 40 9.36 2.64 21.83
N LYS A 41 10.01 2.41 22.97
CA LYS A 41 11.47 2.39 23.04
C LYS A 41 12.04 1.25 22.21
N LEU A 42 13.02 1.56 21.37
CA LEU A 42 13.78 0.60 20.58
C LEU A 42 15.10 0.26 21.29
N PRO A 43 15.61 -0.97 21.12
CA PRO A 43 16.95 -1.30 21.60
C PRO A 43 18.01 -0.45 20.86
N ARG A 44 19.22 -0.41 21.38
CA ARG A 44 20.31 0.28 20.69
C ARG A 44 20.71 -0.53 19.45
N PRO A 45 20.88 0.12 18.27
CA PRO A 45 21.34 -0.58 17.09
C PRO A 45 22.79 -1.03 17.28
N LYS A 46 23.17 -2.11 16.60
CA LYS A 46 24.57 -2.59 16.58
C LYS A 46 25.47 -1.50 15.97
N PRO A 47 26.76 -1.45 16.34
CA PRO A 47 27.71 -0.55 15.69
C PRO A 47 27.66 -0.67 14.16
N GLY A 48 27.64 0.47 13.47
CA GLY A 48 27.53 0.54 12.00
C GLY A 48 26.12 0.27 11.44
N HIS A 49 25.12 0.01 12.28
CA HIS A 49 23.74 -0.22 11.86
C HIS A 49 22.82 0.93 12.28
N LYS A 50 21.75 1.16 11.50
CA LYS A 50 20.73 2.17 11.79
C LYS A 50 19.33 1.62 11.53
N TYR A 51 18.35 2.18 12.22
CA TYR A 51 16.96 1.87 11.93
C TYR A 51 16.48 2.58 10.66
N VAL A 52 15.62 1.89 9.88
CA VAL A 52 14.99 2.44 8.68
C VAL A 52 13.54 1.97 8.67
N ILE A 53 12.60 2.91 8.54
CA ILE A 53 11.19 2.58 8.37
C ILE A 53 10.99 2.10 6.94
N LYS A 54 10.78 0.80 6.79
CA LYS A 54 10.46 0.22 5.49
C LYS A 54 8.97 0.41 5.25
N LYS A 55 8.61 1.28 4.30
CA LYS A 55 7.23 1.35 3.80
C LYS A 55 6.85 -0.05 3.30
N THR A 56 5.92 -0.71 3.98
CA THR A 56 5.33 -1.95 3.48
C THR A 56 4.65 -1.60 2.16
N LYS A 57 5.20 -2.09 1.05
CA LYS A 57 4.42 -2.21 -0.17
C LYS A 57 3.30 -3.18 0.19
N LYS A 58 2.10 -2.67 0.47
CA LYS A 58 0.92 -3.51 0.38
C LYS A 58 0.97 -4.02 -1.06
N TYR A 59 1.29 -5.29 -1.23
CA TYR A 59 0.96 -5.98 -2.47
C TYR A 59 -0.56 -5.86 -2.52
N LEU A 60 -1.06 -4.78 -3.13
CA LEU A 60 -2.34 -4.83 -3.77
C LEU A 60 -2.19 -6.07 -4.63
N GLU A 61 -2.90 -7.14 -4.29
CA GLU A 61 -3.04 -8.25 -5.22
C GLU A 61 -3.41 -7.58 -6.53
N ASP A 62 -2.52 -7.61 -7.50
CA ASP A 62 -2.80 -7.19 -8.86
C ASP A 62 -3.82 -8.21 -9.39
N LYS A 63 -5.05 -8.17 -8.87
CA LYS A 63 -6.22 -8.69 -9.54
C LYS A 63 -6.33 -7.80 -10.76
N LYS A 64 -5.58 -8.18 -11.80
CA LYS A 64 -5.77 -7.66 -13.15
C LYS A 64 -7.24 -7.88 -13.44
N ILE A 65 -8.03 -6.82 -13.29
CA ILE A 65 -9.42 -6.80 -13.72
C ILE A 65 -9.30 -7.04 -15.23
N GLN A 66 -9.53 -8.27 -15.68
CA GLN A 66 -9.57 -8.57 -17.10
C GLN A 66 -10.89 -8.00 -17.62
N ILE A 67 -10.86 -6.71 -17.97
CA ILE A 67 -11.99 -5.99 -18.57
C ILE A 67 -12.45 -6.69 -19.85
N PHE A 68 -11.53 -7.39 -20.53
CA PHE A 68 -11.79 -8.20 -21.72
C PHE A 68 -11.31 -9.63 -21.50
N SER A 69 -12.25 -10.54 -21.23
CA SER A 69 -11.98 -11.99 -21.27
C SER A 69 -12.34 -12.54 -22.65
N LYS A 70 -11.48 -13.38 -23.23
CA LYS A 70 -11.79 -14.03 -24.51
C LYS A 70 -12.85 -15.11 -24.26
N PRO A 71 -13.86 -15.24 -25.12
CA PRO A 71 -14.87 -16.30 -24.98
C PRO A 71 -14.22 -17.69 -25.09
N LYS A 72 -14.53 -18.57 -24.14
CA LYS A 72 -14.02 -19.94 -24.11
C LYS A 72 -14.59 -20.72 -25.30
N LYS A 73 -13.76 -21.01 -26.31
CA LYS A 73 -14.15 -21.84 -27.45
C LYS A 73 -14.45 -23.27 -26.96
N LYS A 74 -15.64 -23.79 -27.26
CA LYS A 74 -15.99 -25.20 -27.02
C LYS A 74 -15.31 -26.06 -28.10
N ALA A 75 -14.71 -27.18 -27.69
CA ALA A 75 -14.16 -28.15 -28.64
C ALA A 75 -15.29 -28.79 -29.47
N ARG A 76 -15.08 -28.95 -30.78
CA ARG A 76 -16.02 -29.63 -31.67
C ARG A 76 -16.08 -31.11 -31.27
N ARG A 77 -17.26 -31.59 -30.88
CA ARG A 77 -17.48 -33.04 -30.71
C ARG A 77 -17.52 -33.68 -32.09
N ARG A 78 -16.68 -34.68 -32.35
CA ARG A 78 -16.81 -35.51 -33.55
C ARG A 78 -18.07 -36.35 -33.40
N THR A 79 -19.00 -36.22 -34.33
CA THR A 79 -20.17 -37.10 -34.43
C THR A 79 -19.83 -38.23 -35.39
N ASN A 80 -20.07 -39.48 -34.99
CA ASN A 80 -19.94 -40.65 -35.87
C ASN A 80 -21.19 -40.81 -36.76
N SER A 81 -21.83 -39.71 -37.14
CA SER A 81 -23.08 -39.69 -37.91
C SER A 81 -22.84 -39.76 -39.42
N GLY A 82 -21.79 -40.45 -39.86
CA GLY A 82 -21.55 -40.74 -41.27
C GLY A 82 -22.23 -42.05 -41.64
N PHE A 83 -23.05 -42.06 -42.69
CA PHE A 83 -23.45 -43.31 -43.33
C PHE A 83 -22.25 -43.87 -44.11
N ARG A 84 -22.05 -45.19 -43.98
CA ARG A 84 -21.08 -45.96 -44.76
C ARG A 84 -21.67 -46.35 -46.10
#